data_AF-A0A7C8AHD5-F1
#
_entry.id   AF-A0A7C8AHD5-F1
#
_cell.length_a   1.000
_cell.length_b   1.000
_cell.length_c   1.000
_cell.angle_alpha   90.00
_cell.angle_beta   90.00
_cell.angle_gamma   90.00
#
_symmetry.space_group_name_H-M   'P 1'
#
loop_
_entity.id
_entity.type
_entity.pdbx_description
1 polymer ?
#
loop_
_entity_poly.entity_id
_entity_poly.type
_entity_poly.pdbx_seq_one_letter_code
_entity_poly.pdbx_strand_id
1 'polypeptide(L)'
;MPRATIGGDFDCSKSSFINPKGRAITADGIKVEGAFLLSNEFRSEGQVRLVGAKVGGNLELKNSRFLNRKGVAINCTGLKAEGTVFMSNGFYAEGEVYLTDAIINANLVCEKAKFINPNGYALISERLKVNGDVFLRNGFKAEGKVNFYSAKIGGNFLWTDVDSPEKATLDLRSAKIGTLGDSRESRGPTRCQDQCFLCLRCKL
;
A
#
# COMPACT_ATOMS: atom_id res chain seq x y z
N MET A 1 15.66 -13.45 7.27
CA MET A 1 16.91 -12.68 7.43
C MET A 1 16.59 -11.37 8.15
N PRO A 2 16.34 -11.38 9.47
CA PRO A 2 16.13 -10.13 10.18
C PRO A 2 17.45 -9.35 10.24
N ARG A 3 17.41 -8.04 9.96
CA ARG A 3 18.56 -7.12 10.07
C ARG A 3 19.76 -7.41 9.16
N ALA A 4 19.57 -8.16 8.07
CA ALA A 4 20.62 -8.34 7.07
C ALA A 4 20.83 -7.06 6.23
N THR A 5 22.04 -6.88 5.70
CA THR A 5 22.38 -5.81 4.76
C THR A 5 22.72 -6.39 3.41
N ILE A 6 22.13 -5.84 2.34
CA ILE A 6 22.36 -6.23 0.95
C ILE A 6 22.87 -4.99 0.22
N GLY A 7 24.09 -5.08 -0.31
CA GLY A 7 24.77 -3.95 -0.96
C GLY A 7 24.22 -3.57 -2.34
N GLY A 8 23.37 -4.41 -2.93
CA GLY A 8 22.70 -4.16 -4.21
C GLY A 8 21.20 -4.39 -4.09
N ASP A 9 20.59 -4.91 -5.17
CA ASP A 9 19.18 -5.25 -5.20
C ASP A 9 18.90 -6.58 -4.48
N PHE A 10 17.73 -6.69 -3.85
CA PHE A 10 17.17 -7.96 -3.40
C PHE A 10 16.06 -8.36 -4.36
N ASP A 11 16.37 -9.25 -5.30
CA ASP A 11 15.41 -9.73 -6.30
C ASP A 11 14.90 -11.14 -5.96
N CYS A 12 13.59 -11.25 -5.77
CA CYS A 12 12.85 -12.49 -5.65
C CYS A 12 11.71 -12.53 -6.67
N SER A 13 11.82 -11.85 -7.80
CA SER A 13 10.81 -11.88 -8.84
C SER A 13 10.57 -13.31 -9.34
N LYS A 14 9.34 -13.62 -9.76
CA LYS A 14 8.92 -14.97 -10.23
C LYS A 14 9.09 -16.11 -9.23
N SER A 15 9.31 -15.80 -7.95
CA SER A 15 9.47 -16.82 -6.91
C SER A 15 8.16 -17.12 -6.15
N SER A 16 8.13 -18.26 -5.46
CA SER A 16 6.98 -18.69 -4.65
C SER A 16 7.42 -19.08 -3.24
N PHE A 17 6.81 -18.48 -2.22
CA PHE A 17 7.08 -18.76 -0.81
C PHE A 17 5.78 -19.17 -0.09
N ILE A 18 5.73 -20.39 0.44
CA ILE A 18 4.50 -20.98 0.98
C ILE A 18 4.70 -21.38 2.45
N ASN A 19 4.01 -20.67 3.33
CA ASN A 19 3.85 -20.99 4.74
C ASN A 19 2.47 -20.46 5.25
N PRO A 20 1.35 -21.07 4.85
CA PRO A 20 0.00 -20.51 5.02
C PRO A 20 -0.45 -20.38 6.49
N LYS A 21 0.20 -21.11 7.41
CA LYS A 21 -0.07 -21.03 8.85
C LYS A 21 0.85 -20.06 9.59
N GLY A 22 1.75 -19.37 8.88
CA GLY A 22 2.79 -18.56 9.48
C GLY A 22 3.34 -17.47 8.56
N ARG A 23 4.66 -17.30 8.60
CA ARG A 23 5.39 -16.27 7.84
C ARG A 23 6.04 -16.94 6.64
N ALA A 24 5.70 -16.50 5.44
CA ALA A 24 6.34 -16.92 4.20
C ALA A 24 7.73 -16.29 4.07
N ILE A 25 7.84 -14.99 4.39
CA ILE A 25 9.10 -14.25 4.39
C ILE A 25 9.19 -13.41 5.67
N THR A 26 10.34 -13.45 6.32
CA THR A 26 10.69 -12.56 7.43
C THR A 26 11.98 -11.80 7.11
N ALA A 27 11.83 -10.52 6.81
CA ALA A 27 12.90 -9.59 6.47
C ALA A 27 12.82 -8.31 7.34
N ASP A 28 12.43 -8.49 8.60
CA ASP A 28 12.33 -7.41 9.59
C ASP A 28 13.69 -6.70 9.75
N GLY A 29 13.69 -5.37 9.59
CA GLY A 29 14.89 -4.54 9.70
C GLY A 29 15.93 -4.76 8.62
N ILE A 30 15.62 -5.48 7.54
CA ILE A 30 16.56 -5.65 6.42
C ILE A 30 16.94 -4.28 5.85
N LYS A 31 18.21 -4.12 5.47
CA LYS A 31 18.70 -2.97 4.70
C LYS A 31 19.09 -3.46 3.31
N VAL A 32 18.50 -2.86 2.29
CA VAL A 32 18.85 -3.09 0.89
C VAL A 32 19.28 -1.74 0.34
N GLU A 33 20.53 -1.61 -0.11
CA GLU A 33 21.02 -0.34 -0.67
C GLU A 33 20.36 -0.05 -2.02
N GLY A 34 20.00 -1.09 -2.78
CA GLY A 34 19.25 -1.00 -4.04
C GLY A 34 17.74 -1.15 -3.88
N ALA A 35 17.10 -1.71 -4.89
CA ALA A 35 15.69 -2.03 -4.94
C ALA A 35 15.35 -3.37 -4.26
N PHE A 36 14.13 -3.48 -3.75
CA PHE A 36 13.58 -4.72 -3.20
C PHE A 36 12.46 -5.20 -4.13
N LEU A 37 12.66 -6.32 -4.82
CA LEU A 37 11.78 -6.79 -5.88
C LEU A 37 11.08 -8.09 -5.48
N LEU A 38 9.76 -8.01 -5.26
CA LEU A 38 8.83 -9.14 -5.19
C LEU A 38 7.83 -9.02 -6.34
N SER A 39 8.34 -8.92 -7.56
CA SER A 39 7.54 -8.59 -8.75
C SER A 39 7.43 -9.77 -9.72
N ASN A 40 6.67 -9.57 -10.81
CA ASN A 40 6.60 -10.48 -11.95
C ASN A 40 6.26 -11.91 -11.54
N GLU A 41 4.98 -12.20 -11.28
CA GLU A 41 4.51 -13.54 -10.90
C GLU A 41 5.03 -14.04 -9.54
N PHE A 42 5.57 -13.14 -8.70
CA PHE A 42 5.85 -13.45 -7.30
C PHE A 42 4.58 -13.93 -6.60
N ARG A 43 4.68 -15.02 -5.83
CA ARG A 43 3.59 -15.56 -5.02
C ARG A 43 4.02 -15.78 -3.59
N SER A 44 3.15 -15.42 -2.65
CA SER A 44 3.28 -15.84 -1.25
C SER A 44 1.96 -16.34 -0.68
N GLU A 45 2.06 -17.39 0.15
CA GLU A 45 0.98 -17.87 1.00
C GLU A 45 1.45 -17.83 2.46
N GLY A 46 0.81 -17.03 3.30
CA GLY A 46 1.33 -16.63 4.60
C GLY A 46 1.91 -15.21 4.59
N GLN A 47 2.29 -14.72 5.77
CA GLN A 47 2.70 -13.32 5.93
C GLN A 47 4.09 -13.04 5.33
N VAL A 48 4.21 -11.97 4.55
CA VAL A 48 5.48 -11.34 4.18
C VAL A 48 5.74 -10.15 5.12
N ARG A 49 6.86 -10.18 5.85
CA ARG A 49 7.21 -9.11 6.80
C ARG A 49 8.45 -8.34 6.37
N LEU A 50 8.29 -7.03 6.33
CA LEU A 50 9.28 -5.99 6.03
C LEU A 50 9.26 -4.91 7.13
N VAL A 51 9.00 -5.30 8.38
CA VAL A 51 8.84 -4.36 9.49
C VAL A 51 10.16 -3.63 9.72
N GLY A 52 10.16 -2.31 9.66
CA GLY A 52 11.36 -1.48 9.81
C GLY A 52 12.41 -1.67 8.71
N ALA A 53 12.05 -2.29 7.59
CA ALA A 53 12.96 -2.47 6.45
C ALA A 53 13.39 -1.10 5.88
N LYS A 54 14.60 -1.04 5.33
CA LYS A 54 15.16 0.12 4.66
C LYS A 54 15.54 -0.27 3.24
N VAL A 55 14.98 0.41 2.26
CA VAL A 55 15.21 0.17 0.83
C VAL A 55 15.74 1.47 0.24
N GLY A 56 16.98 1.45 -0.24
CA GLY A 56 17.66 2.61 -0.83
C GLY A 56 17.15 2.96 -2.24
N GLY A 57 16.41 2.04 -2.87
CA GLY A 57 15.67 2.26 -4.10
C GLY A 57 14.17 2.05 -3.96
N ASN A 58 13.56 1.44 -4.97
CA ASN A 58 12.13 1.15 -5.02
C ASN A 58 11.78 -0.15 -4.28
N LEU A 59 10.58 -0.22 -3.71
CA LEU A 59 9.95 -1.49 -3.34
C LEU A 59 8.98 -1.89 -4.46
N GLU A 60 9.31 -2.95 -5.20
CA GLU A 60 8.54 -3.38 -6.36
C GLU A 60 7.72 -4.63 -6.06
N LEU A 61 6.41 -4.50 -5.97
CA LEU A 61 5.44 -5.58 -5.81
C LEU A 61 4.54 -5.71 -7.06
N LYS A 62 5.02 -5.32 -8.25
CA LYS A 62 4.18 -5.32 -9.46
C LYS A 62 3.84 -6.74 -9.91
N ASN A 63 2.63 -6.96 -10.42
CA ASN A 63 2.18 -8.26 -10.93
C ASN A 63 2.47 -9.43 -9.96
N SER A 64 2.11 -9.28 -8.69
CA SER A 64 2.42 -10.24 -7.62
C SER A 64 1.18 -10.61 -6.81
N ARG A 65 1.24 -11.76 -6.13
CA ARG A 65 0.11 -12.33 -5.36
C ARG A 65 0.51 -12.62 -3.91
N PHE A 66 -0.19 -12.02 -2.96
CA PHE A 66 0.00 -12.25 -1.53
C PHE A 66 -1.29 -12.77 -0.89
N LEU A 67 -1.25 -13.97 -0.30
CA LEU A 67 -2.43 -14.65 0.23
C LEU A 67 -2.26 -14.94 1.71
N ASN A 68 -3.06 -14.29 2.55
CA ASN A 68 -3.21 -14.61 3.96
C ASN A 68 -4.61 -14.20 4.47
N ARG A 69 -5.65 -14.90 4.00
CA ARG A 69 -7.08 -14.52 4.14
C ARG A 69 -7.56 -14.18 5.56
N LYS A 70 -6.97 -14.83 6.58
CA LYS A 70 -7.36 -14.68 7.99
C LYS A 70 -6.38 -13.81 8.79
N GLY A 71 -5.48 -13.10 8.11
CA GLY A 71 -4.47 -12.29 8.77
C GLY A 71 -3.81 -11.30 7.84
N VAL A 72 -2.56 -10.97 8.15
CA VAL A 72 -1.78 -9.96 7.44
C VAL A 72 -1.04 -10.62 6.28
N ALA A 73 -1.34 -10.24 5.05
CA ALA A 73 -0.64 -10.69 3.85
C ALA A 73 0.74 -10.04 3.75
N ILE A 74 0.81 -8.71 3.97
CA ILE A 74 2.04 -7.93 3.90
C ILE A 74 2.12 -7.00 5.09
N ASN A 75 3.25 -7.01 5.81
CA ASN A 75 3.51 -6.07 6.89
C ASN A 75 4.77 -5.24 6.61
N CYS A 76 4.57 -4.00 6.20
CA CYS A 76 5.61 -3.00 5.95
C CYS A 76 5.59 -1.90 7.02
N THR A 77 5.18 -2.22 8.26
CA THR A 77 5.14 -1.22 9.35
C THR A 77 6.51 -0.61 9.56
N GLY A 78 6.60 0.73 9.53
CA GLY A 78 7.86 1.46 9.69
C GLY A 78 8.87 1.29 8.54
N LEU A 79 8.45 0.75 7.39
CA LEU A 79 9.27 0.69 6.18
C LEU A 79 9.81 2.08 5.82
N LYS A 80 11.07 2.17 5.39
CA LYS A 80 11.64 3.35 4.75
C LYS A 80 12.06 2.99 3.33
N ALA A 81 11.40 3.56 2.34
CA ALA A 81 11.78 3.45 0.95
C ALA A 81 12.25 4.83 0.46
N GLU A 82 13.49 4.91 0.00
CA GLU A 82 14.03 6.13 -0.60
C GLU A 82 13.39 6.39 -1.97
N GLY A 83 12.95 5.33 -2.66
CA GLY A 83 12.24 5.40 -3.92
C GLY A 83 10.72 5.29 -3.80
N THR A 84 10.10 4.79 -4.87
CA THR A 84 8.67 4.56 -5.01
C THR A 84 8.31 3.16 -4.51
N VAL A 85 7.12 3.02 -3.90
CA VAL A 85 6.51 1.72 -3.63
C VAL A 85 5.49 1.42 -4.72
N PHE A 86 5.75 0.37 -5.50
CA PHE A 86 4.87 -0.06 -6.59
C PHE A 86 4.06 -1.28 -6.16
N MET A 87 2.76 -1.10 -5.95
CA MET A 87 1.77 -2.16 -5.76
C MET A 87 0.78 -2.13 -6.92
N SER A 88 1.28 -2.15 -8.16
CA SER A 88 0.47 -1.88 -9.36
C SER A 88 0.46 -3.03 -10.35
N ASN A 89 -0.37 -2.89 -11.40
CA ASN A 89 -0.38 -3.73 -12.59
C ASN A 89 -0.44 -5.24 -12.26
N GLY A 90 -1.59 -5.69 -11.75
CA GLY A 90 -1.80 -7.11 -11.41
C GLY A 90 -1.38 -7.48 -9.98
N PHE A 91 -0.97 -6.52 -9.17
CA PHE A 91 -0.83 -6.72 -7.72
C PHE A 91 -2.17 -7.18 -7.12
N TYR A 92 -2.13 -8.26 -6.35
CA TYR A 92 -3.27 -8.83 -5.67
C TYR A 92 -2.88 -9.25 -4.25
N ALA A 93 -3.58 -8.69 -3.26
CA ALA A 93 -3.46 -9.09 -1.86
C ALA A 93 -4.81 -9.53 -1.31
N GLU A 94 -4.85 -10.71 -0.67
CA GLU A 94 -6.01 -11.20 0.07
C GLU A 94 -5.62 -11.36 1.55
N GLY A 95 -6.26 -10.60 2.42
CA GLY A 95 -5.82 -10.33 3.79
C GLY A 95 -5.41 -8.87 3.98
N GLU A 96 -4.86 -8.54 5.14
CA GLU A 96 -4.49 -7.16 5.47
C GLU A 96 -3.11 -6.76 4.90
N VAL A 97 -3.00 -5.52 4.44
CA VAL A 97 -1.72 -4.91 4.02
C VAL A 97 -1.40 -3.70 4.88
N TYR A 98 -0.27 -3.72 5.58
CA TYR A 98 0.13 -2.65 6.49
C TYR A 98 1.27 -1.82 5.91
N LEU A 99 1.08 -0.51 5.87
CA LEU A 99 2.05 0.56 5.59
C LEU A 99 2.09 1.57 6.76
N THR A 100 1.62 1.18 7.93
CA THR A 100 1.61 2.03 9.14
C THR A 100 3.00 2.57 9.45
N ASP A 101 3.11 3.87 9.72
CA ASP A 101 4.38 4.58 9.97
C ASP A 101 5.45 4.44 8.86
N ALA A 102 5.09 3.94 7.67
CA ALA A 102 6.04 3.87 6.58
C ALA A 102 6.40 5.27 6.07
N ILE A 103 7.61 5.42 5.54
CA ILE A 103 8.12 6.62 4.90
C ILE A 103 8.52 6.25 3.48
N ILE A 104 7.89 6.91 2.51
CA ILE A 104 8.13 6.75 1.08
C ILE A 104 8.59 8.10 0.55
N ASN A 105 9.84 8.18 0.12
CA ASN A 105 10.42 9.46 -0.30
C ASN A 105 10.05 9.88 -1.73
N ALA A 106 9.47 8.97 -2.52
CA ALA A 106 8.80 9.29 -3.78
C ALA A 106 7.30 8.99 -3.69
N ASN A 107 6.78 8.05 -4.50
CA ASN A 107 5.34 7.84 -4.67
C ASN A 107 4.87 6.50 -4.08
N LEU A 108 3.57 6.39 -3.80
CA LEU A 108 2.87 5.12 -3.60
C LEU A 108 1.95 4.87 -4.79
N VAL A 109 2.24 3.83 -5.57
CA VAL A 109 1.53 3.54 -6.83
C VAL A 109 0.73 2.25 -6.70
N CYS A 110 -0.59 2.36 -6.71
CA CYS A 110 -1.52 1.23 -6.57
C CYS A 110 -2.46 1.11 -7.78
N GLU A 111 -2.01 1.49 -8.97
CA GLU A 111 -2.82 1.42 -10.18
C GLU A 111 -3.15 -0.03 -10.57
N LYS A 112 -4.41 -0.31 -10.95
CA LYS A 112 -4.89 -1.67 -11.28
C LYS A 112 -4.64 -2.72 -10.17
N ALA A 113 -4.50 -2.27 -8.93
CA ALA A 113 -4.21 -3.13 -7.78
C ALA A 113 -5.50 -3.65 -7.15
N LYS A 114 -5.44 -4.84 -6.55
CA LYS A 114 -6.57 -5.46 -5.85
C LYS A 114 -6.22 -5.77 -4.40
N PHE A 115 -6.94 -5.16 -3.46
CA PHE A 115 -6.81 -5.39 -2.02
C PHE A 115 -8.11 -5.97 -1.47
N ILE A 116 -8.08 -7.21 -0.97
CA ILE A 116 -9.29 -7.98 -0.63
C ILE A 116 -9.28 -8.36 0.85
N ASN A 117 -10.11 -7.70 1.64
CA ASN A 117 -10.48 -8.08 3.00
C ASN A 117 -11.88 -7.52 3.38
N PRO A 118 -12.97 -8.10 2.84
CA PRO A 118 -14.31 -7.49 2.87
C PRO A 118 -14.84 -7.14 4.27
N ASN A 119 -14.45 -7.91 5.29
CA ASN A 119 -14.93 -7.75 6.66
C ASN A 119 -13.96 -6.96 7.56
N GLY A 120 -12.88 -6.40 7.00
CA GLY A 120 -11.80 -5.78 7.76
C GLY A 120 -11.12 -4.65 7.00
N TYR A 121 -9.83 -4.45 7.30
CA TYR A 121 -9.00 -3.50 6.57
C TYR A 121 -8.29 -4.21 5.42
N ALA A 122 -8.47 -3.70 4.21
CA ALA A 122 -7.76 -4.17 3.03
C ALA A 122 -6.38 -3.49 2.93
N LEU A 123 -6.31 -2.21 3.31
CA LEU A 123 -5.08 -1.42 3.36
C LEU A 123 -5.06 -0.51 4.59
N ILE A 124 -3.99 -0.59 5.38
CA ILE A 124 -3.77 0.21 6.59
C ILE A 124 -2.50 1.03 6.39
N SER A 125 -2.67 2.33 6.20
CA SER A 125 -1.61 3.32 5.93
C SER A 125 -1.65 4.43 6.98
N GLU A 126 -1.92 4.09 8.24
CA GLU A 126 -1.99 5.06 9.32
C GLU A 126 -0.63 5.75 9.53
N ARG A 127 -0.65 7.08 9.64
CA ARG A 127 0.57 7.89 9.80
C ARG A 127 1.62 7.69 8.69
N LEU A 128 1.23 7.09 7.56
CA LEU A 128 2.06 6.97 6.37
C LEU A 128 2.57 8.35 5.95
N LYS A 129 3.86 8.46 5.65
CA LYS A 129 4.45 9.64 5.01
C LYS A 129 4.83 9.30 3.57
N VAL A 130 4.29 10.06 2.62
CA VAL A 130 4.68 10.02 1.21
C VAL A 130 5.10 11.43 0.82
N ASN A 131 6.34 11.63 0.35
CA ASN A 131 6.77 12.96 -0.07
C ASN A 131 6.17 13.37 -1.42
N GLY A 132 5.99 12.40 -2.32
CA GLY A 132 5.32 12.59 -3.61
C GLY A 132 3.82 12.27 -3.53
N ASP A 133 3.35 11.55 -4.54
CA ASP A 133 1.94 11.27 -4.79
C ASP A 133 1.52 9.88 -4.31
N VAL A 134 0.22 9.74 -4.05
CA VAL A 134 -0.47 8.46 -3.83
C VAL A 134 -1.47 8.25 -4.97
N PHE A 135 -1.30 7.16 -5.72
CA PHE A 135 -2.12 6.82 -6.88
C PHE A 135 -2.99 5.58 -6.61
N LEU A 136 -4.25 5.81 -6.23
CA LEU A 136 -5.30 4.79 -6.12
C LEU A 136 -6.27 4.97 -7.29
N ARG A 137 -5.80 4.66 -8.50
CA ARG A 137 -6.51 4.96 -9.74
C ARG A 137 -6.44 3.89 -10.80
N ASN A 138 -7.11 4.13 -11.93
CA ASN A 138 -7.02 3.32 -13.14
C ASN A 138 -7.37 1.85 -12.87
N GLY A 139 -8.57 1.58 -12.34
CA GLY A 139 -9.00 0.24 -11.96
C GLY A 139 -8.43 -0.26 -10.62
N PHE A 140 -8.08 0.65 -9.71
CA PHE A 140 -7.79 0.27 -8.32
C PHE A 140 -9.05 -0.34 -7.70
N LYS A 141 -8.93 -1.48 -7.01
CA LYS A 141 -10.03 -2.16 -6.33
C LYS A 141 -9.67 -2.45 -4.89
N ALA A 142 -10.58 -2.10 -3.98
CA ALA A 142 -10.54 -2.54 -2.60
C ALA A 142 -11.89 -3.15 -2.21
N GLU A 143 -11.86 -4.28 -1.51
CA GLU A 143 -13.02 -4.80 -0.78
C GLU A 143 -12.67 -4.79 0.70
N GLY A 144 -13.26 -3.86 1.46
CA GLY A 144 -12.90 -3.57 2.86
C GLY A 144 -12.45 -2.12 3.06
N LYS A 145 -11.90 -1.83 4.24
CA LYS A 145 -11.46 -0.47 4.62
C LYS A 145 -10.08 -0.14 4.05
N VAL A 146 -9.96 1.07 3.51
CA VAL A 146 -8.70 1.68 3.06
C VAL A 146 -8.43 2.88 3.97
N ASN A 147 -7.41 2.76 4.82
CA ASN A 147 -7.19 3.70 5.91
C ASN A 147 -5.90 4.50 5.71
N PHE A 148 -6.03 5.81 5.60
CA PHE A 148 -4.93 6.79 5.54
C PHE A 148 -5.02 7.78 6.71
N TYR A 149 -5.59 7.34 7.85
CA TYR A 149 -5.72 8.16 9.05
C TYR A 149 -4.39 8.78 9.46
N SER A 150 -4.38 10.10 9.63
CA SER A 150 -3.19 10.88 9.97
C SER A 150 -2.01 10.76 8.99
N ALA A 151 -2.23 10.29 7.76
CA ALA A 151 -1.18 10.24 6.74
C ALA A 151 -0.73 11.64 6.32
N LYS A 152 0.51 11.78 5.87
CA LYS A 152 1.09 13.01 5.31
C LYS A 152 1.54 12.73 3.88
N ILE A 153 0.87 13.36 2.92
CA ILE A 153 1.12 13.19 1.49
C ILE A 153 1.51 14.56 0.94
N GLY A 154 2.77 14.68 0.52
CA GLY A 154 3.32 15.95 0.04
C GLY A 154 2.74 16.39 -1.30
N GLY A 155 2.42 15.43 -2.17
CA GLY A 155 1.81 15.65 -3.47
C GLY A 155 0.30 15.39 -3.48
N ASN A 156 -0.14 14.77 -4.57
CA ASN A 156 -1.52 14.45 -4.85
C ASN A 156 -1.92 13.13 -4.17
N PHE A 157 -3.17 13.05 -3.70
CA PHE A 157 -3.86 11.80 -3.43
C PHE A 157 -4.94 11.61 -4.50
N LEU A 158 -4.77 10.64 -5.37
CA LEU A 158 -5.71 10.35 -6.45
C LEU A 158 -6.55 9.12 -6.12
N TRP A 159 -7.86 9.32 -6.01
CA TRP A 159 -8.89 8.30 -5.83
C TRP A 159 -9.88 8.40 -7.00
N THR A 160 -9.50 7.85 -8.14
CA THR A 160 -10.20 8.07 -9.42
C THR A 160 -10.23 6.80 -10.25
N ASP A 161 -11.35 6.48 -10.91
CA ASP A 161 -11.52 5.21 -11.64
C ASP A 161 -11.28 4.00 -10.70
N VAL A 162 -11.97 4.01 -9.56
CA VAL A 162 -11.97 2.91 -8.59
C VAL A 162 -13.02 1.88 -8.99
N ASP A 163 -12.62 0.61 -9.08
CA ASP A 163 -13.53 -0.50 -9.38
C ASP A 163 -14.26 -0.95 -8.11
N SER A 164 -15.58 -1.15 -8.24
CA SER A 164 -16.49 -1.57 -7.16
C SER A 164 -16.38 -0.67 -5.91
N PRO A 165 -16.44 0.67 -6.04
CA PRO A 165 -16.18 1.60 -4.94
C PRO A 165 -17.14 1.45 -3.76
N GLU A 166 -18.35 0.89 -3.99
CA GLU A 166 -19.32 0.55 -2.95
C GLU A 166 -18.81 -0.49 -1.95
N LYS A 167 -17.82 -1.30 -2.34
CA LYS A 167 -17.18 -2.31 -1.48
C LYS A 167 -15.99 -1.76 -0.68
N ALA A 168 -15.61 -0.50 -0.91
CA ALA A 168 -14.49 0.15 -0.26
C ALA A 168 -14.97 1.30 0.64
N THR A 169 -14.37 1.41 1.82
CA THR A 169 -14.51 2.61 2.66
C THR A 169 -13.16 3.28 2.79
N LEU A 170 -13.05 4.50 2.28
CA LEU A 170 -11.86 5.33 2.43
C LEU A 170 -11.94 6.17 3.72
N ASP A 171 -10.89 6.12 4.52
CA ASP A 171 -10.71 6.97 5.70
C ASP A 171 -9.47 7.86 5.52
N LEU A 172 -9.70 9.17 5.45
CA LEU A 172 -8.66 10.20 5.35
C LEU A 172 -8.66 11.13 6.57
N ARG A 173 -9.32 10.75 7.67
CA ARG A 173 -9.43 11.63 8.85
C ARG A 173 -8.04 12.00 9.36
N SER A 174 -7.85 13.28 9.66
CA SER A 174 -6.57 13.87 10.09
C SER A 174 -5.41 13.78 9.08
N ALA A 175 -5.65 13.30 7.86
CA ALA A 175 -4.61 13.29 6.82
C ALA A 175 -4.28 14.73 6.38
N LYS A 176 -3.00 14.96 6.08
CA LYS A 176 -2.50 16.18 5.45
C LYS A 176 -2.08 15.84 4.03
N ILE A 177 -2.74 16.43 3.05
CA ILE A 177 -2.59 16.09 1.63
C ILE A 177 -2.34 17.40 0.89
N GLY A 178 -1.39 17.41 -0.05
CA GLY A 178 -1.15 18.57 -0.93
C GLY A 178 -2.40 18.87 -1.76
N THR A 179 -2.80 17.92 -2.61
CA THR A 179 -4.01 18.02 -3.44
C THR A 179 -4.80 16.72 -3.39
N LEU A 180 -6.12 16.80 -3.22
CA LEU A 180 -7.01 15.65 -3.33
C LEU A 180 -7.67 15.66 -4.72
N GLY A 181 -7.44 14.60 -5.51
CA GLY A 181 -8.13 14.37 -6.78
C GLY A 181 -9.07 13.18 -6.68
N ASP A 182 -10.37 13.40 -6.86
CA ASP A 182 -11.40 12.36 -6.84
C ASP A 182 -12.33 12.43 -8.07
N SER A 183 -12.97 11.31 -8.43
CA SER A 183 -14.05 11.30 -9.43
C SER A 183 -15.37 10.89 -8.79
N ARG A 184 -16.49 11.45 -9.28
CA ARG A 184 -17.84 11.18 -8.72
C ARG A 184 -18.16 9.69 -8.67
N GLU A 185 -17.80 8.98 -9.73
CA GLU A 185 -17.99 7.53 -9.87
C GLU A 185 -17.20 6.72 -8.85
N SER A 186 -16.08 7.25 -8.34
CA SER A 186 -15.23 6.54 -7.39
C SER A 186 -15.69 6.69 -5.93
N ARG A 187 -16.73 7.48 -5.65
CA ARG A 187 -17.16 7.78 -4.27
C ARG A 187 -17.95 6.60 -3.68
N GLY A 188 -17.28 5.79 -2.86
CA GLY A 188 -17.92 4.78 -2.00
C GLY A 188 -18.54 5.36 -0.73
N PRO A 189 -19.04 4.52 0.20
CA PRO A 189 -19.50 4.97 1.51
C PRO A 189 -18.33 5.56 2.31
N THR A 190 -18.22 6.88 2.36
CA THR A 190 -17.16 7.59 3.09
C THR A 190 -17.61 7.94 4.51
N ARG A 191 -16.73 7.69 5.50
CA ARG A 191 -16.92 8.16 6.89
C ARG A 191 -16.23 9.51 7.08
N CYS A 192 -16.67 10.53 6.35
CA CYS A 192 -16.34 11.92 6.69
C CYS A 192 -17.42 12.46 7.64
N GLN A 193 -17.25 12.23 8.94
CA GLN A 193 -17.97 12.98 9.96
C GLN A 193 -17.12 14.19 10.33
N ASP A 194 -17.64 15.36 9.98
CA ASP A 194 -17.30 16.69 10.47
C ASP A 194 -15.93 17.27 10.08
N GLN A 195 -16.01 18.31 9.24
CA GLN A 195 -14.99 19.32 8.91
C GLN A 195 -13.72 18.84 8.18
N CYS A 196 -13.85 18.58 6.88
CA CYS A 196 -12.94 19.11 5.84
C CYS A 196 -13.38 18.58 4.46
N PHE A 197 -13.75 19.50 3.55
CA PHE A 197 -13.42 19.50 2.11
C PHE A 197 -13.38 18.11 1.40
N LEU A 198 -14.20 17.70 0.43
CA LEU A 198 -14.74 18.42 -0.73
C LEU A 198 -15.88 17.57 -1.36
N CYS A 199 -17.10 18.08 -1.28
CA CYS A 199 -17.86 18.24 -2.52
C CYS A 199 -17.32 19.54 -3.16
N LEU A 200 -17.23 19.57 -4.48
CA LEU A 200 -16.63 20.64 -5.29
C LEU A 200 -16.83 22.08 -4.74
N ARG A 201 -15.75 22.88 -4.83
CA ARG A 201 -15.64 24.34 -4.65
C ARG A 201 -15.44 24.87 -3.22
N CYS A 202 -14.19 25.26 -2.94
CA CYS A 202 -13.76 26.53 -2.34
C CYS A 202 -12.23 26.45 -2.18
N LYS A 203 -11.38 27.41 -2.50
CA LYS A 203 -11.35 28.67 -3.27
C LYS A 203 -9.84 28.98 -3.28
N LEU A 204 -9.30 29.46 -4.41
CA LEU A 204 -8.02 30.16 -4.61
C LEU A 204 -6.91 29.92 -3.57
#